data_AF-A0A1V4RT54-F1
#
_entry.id   AF-A0A1V4RT54-F1
#
_cell.length_a   1.000
_cell.length_b   1.000
_cell.length_c   1.000
_cell.angle_alpha   90.00
_cell.angle_beta   90.00
_cell.angle_gamma   90.00
#
_symmetry.space_group_name_H-M   'P 1'
#
loop_
_entity.id
_entity.type
_entity.pdbx_description
1 polymer ?
#
loop_
_entity_poly.entity_id
_entity_poly.type
_entity_poly.pdbx_seq_one_letter_code
_entity_poly.pdbx_strand_id
1 'polypeptide(L)' 'MLFSDSLIESIQVAMHLEDRPGAVKEVSDIIRQFGGRTVSVLSSFGRAPKGYFKAYIRFHSIERSEIN' A
#
# COMPACT_ATOMS: atom_id res chain seq x y z
N MET A 1 -12.18 23.51 11.61
CA MET A 1 -11.45 22.45 10.88
C MET A 1 -11.66 21.16 11.64
N LEU A 2 -12.76 20.47 11.35
CA LEU A 2 -13.12 19.22 12.03
C LEU A 2 -12.36 18.09 11.35
N PHE A 3 -11.35 17.54 12.03
CA PHE A 3 -10.91 16.19 11.76
C PHE A 3 -12.06 15.27 12.17
N SER A 4 -12.87 14.87 11.19
CA SER A 4 -13.74 13.73 11.32
C SER A 4 -12.84 12.49 11.32
N ASP A 5 -12.33 12.13 12.50
CA ASP A 5 -11.78 10.79 12.76
C ASP A 5 -12.95 9.79 12.77
N SER A 6 -13.51 9.57 11.58
CA SER A 6 -13.99 8.24 11.25
C SER A 6 -12.72 7.37 11.21
N LEU A 7 -12.52 6.55 12.24
CA LEU A 7 -11.45 5.55 12.28
C LEU A 7 -11.71 4.51 11.19
N ILE A 8 -11.44 4.86 9.94
CA ILE A 8 -11.40 3.90 8.85
C ILE A 8 -10.21 3.00 9.17
N GLU A 9 -10.49 1.74 9.54
CA GLU A 9 -9.45 0.74 9.74
C GLU A 9 -8.62 0.61 8.46
N SER A 10 -7.35 1.01 8.55
CA SER A 10 -6.40 0.93 7.45
C SER A 10 -5.39 -0.18 7.69
N ILE A 11 -5.00 -0.86 6.62
CA ILE A 11 -3.97 -1.88 6.62
C ILE A 11 -2.69 -1.21 6.14
N GLN A 12 -1.56 -1.50 6.80
CA GLN A 12 -0.24 -1.07 6.36
C GLN A 12 0.63 -2.30 6.13
N VAL A 13 1.15 -2.44 4.91
CA VAL A 13 2.04 -3.55 4.52
C VAL A 13 3.42 -3.01 4.18
N ALA A 14 4.45 -3.82 4.45
CA ALA A 14 5.82 -3.55 4.05
C ALA A 14 6.30 -4.63 3.08
N MET A 15 6.90 -4.23 1.96
CA MET A 15 7.36 -5.14 0.91
C MET A 15 8.63 -4.63 0.22
N HIS A 16 9.44 -5.55 -0.30
CA HIS A 16 10.52 -5.21 -1.23
C HIS A 16 9.95 -5.19 -2.65
N LEU A 17 10.09 -4.06 -3.34
CA LEU A 17 9.71 -3.90 -4.73
C LEU A 17 10.96 -3.79 -5.58
N GLU A 18 10.94 -4.38 -6.77
CA GLU A 18 12.01 -4.19 -7.75
C GLU A 18 12.16 -2.70 -8.07
N ASP A 19 13.41 -2.23 -8.15
CA ASP A 19 13.73 -0.85 -8.50
C ASP A 19 13.56 -0.64 -10.01
N ARG A 20 12.30 -0.50 -10.42
CA ARG A 20 11.89 -0.25 -11.81
C ARG A 20 10.73 0.74 -11.88
N PRO A 21 10.60 1.47 -13.01
CA PRO A 21 9.45 2.31 -13.26
C PRO A 21 8.13 1.55 -13.08
N GLY A 22 7.18 2.16 -12.38
CA GLY A 22 5.84 1.59 -12.18
C GLY A 22 5.67 0.62 -11.02
N ALA A 23 6.73 0.22 -10.30
CA ALA A 23 6.64 -0.81 -9.25
C ALA A 23 5.58 -0.51 -8.18
N VAL A 24 5.51 0.73 -7.66
CA VAL A 24 4.46 1.14 -6.69
C VAL A 24 3.07 1.19 -7.34
N LYS A 25 2.99 1.57 -8.62
CA LYS A 25 1.72 1.68 -9.36
C LYS A 25 1.06 0.33 -9.46
N GLU A 26 1.80 -0.72 -9.81
CA GLU A 26 1.26 -2.08 -9.92
C GLU A 26 0.61 -2.55 -8.61
N VAL A 27 1.28 -2.35 -7.47
CA VAL A 27 0.69 -2.68 -6.16
C VAL A 27 -0.55 -1.85 -5.89
N SER A 28 -0.51 -0.56 -6.23
CA SER A 28 -1.64 0.34 -6.03
C SER A 28 -2.82 0.01 -6.96
N ASP A 29 -2.57 -0.53 -8.15
CA ASP A 29 -3.60 -1.00 -9.07
C ASP A 29 -4.27 -2.27 -8.54
N ILE A 30 -3.49 -3.22 -8.00
CA ILE A 30 -4.00 -4.43 -7.34
C ILE A 30 -4.90 -4.02 -6.16
N ILE A 31 -4.44 -3.11 -5.29
CA ILE A 31 -5.27 -2.61 -4.18
C ILE A 31 -6.61 -2.06 -4.69
N ARG A 32 -6.61 -1.29 -5.79
CA ARG A 32 -7.83 -0.74 -6.39
C ARG A 32 -8.73 -1.80 -7.02
N GLN A 33 -8.16 -2.84 -7.62
CA GLN A 33 -8.90 -3.95 -8.20
C GLN A 33 -9.78 -4.65 -7.15
N PHE A 34 -9.32 -4.70 -5.88
CA PHE A 34 -10.07 -5.25 -4.75
C PHE A 34 -10.88 -4.21 -3.96
N GLY A 35 -11.24 -3.08 -4.60
CA GLY A 35 -12.03 -2.00 -3.98
C GLY A 35 -11.24 -1.11 -3.02
N GLY A 36 -9.98 -1.44 -2.77
CA GLY A 36 -9.12 -0.72 -1.84
C GLY A 36 -8.71 0.66 -2.31
N ARG A 37 -8.43 1.55 -1.35
CA ARG A 37 -7.95 2.91 -1.60
C ARG A 37 -6.64 3.14 -0.87
N THR A 38 -5.59 3.46 -1.63
CA THR A 38 -4.30 3.86 -1.06
C THR A 38 -4.41 5.20 -0.35
N VAL A 39 -3.94 5.25 0.90
CA VAL A 39 -3.88 6.43 1.77
C VAL A 39 -2.50 7.06 1.70
N SER A 40 -1.45 6.26 1.82
CA SER A 40 -0.08 6.73 1.78
C SER A 40 0.87 5.67 1.25
N VAL A 41 1.97 6.16 0.69
CA VAL A 41 3.12 5.34 0.31
C VAL A 41 4.35 6.00 0.90
N LEU A 42 5.13 5.23 1.67
CA LEU A 42 6.46 5.60 2.12
C LEU A 42 7.44 4.62 1.49
N SER A 43 8.49 5.11 0.84
CA SER A 43 9.55 4.28 0.27
C SER A 43 10.91 4.57 0.90
N SER A 44 11.76 3.55 0.96
CA SER A 44 13.15 3.68 1.40
C SER A 44 14.05 2.67 0.71
N PHE A 45 15.22 3.10 0.26
CA PHE A 45 16.29 2.20 -0.17
C PHE A 45 17.05 1.57 1.01
N GLY A 46 16.77 1.98 2.25
CA GLY A 46 17.49 1.53 3.44
C GLY A 46 17.33 0.04 3.73
N ARG A 47 18.46 -0.68 3.75
CA ARG A 47 18.52 -2.14 4.05
C ARG A 47 17.64 -2.98 3.11
N ALA A 48 17.40 -2.52 1.89
CA ALA A 48 16.79 -3.34 0.83
C ALA A 48 17.90 -4.13 0.11
N PRO A 49 17.62 -5.34 -0.41
CA PRO A 49 18.53 -6.04 -1.31
C PRO A 49 18.87 -5.19 -2.54
N LYS A 50 20.03 -5.43 -3.16
CA LYS A 50 20.41 -4.76 -4.41
C LYS A 50 19.34 -4.97 -5.48
N GLY A 51 18.93 -3.89 -6.16
CA GLY A 51 17.88 -3.93 -7.18
C GLY A 51 16.46 -3.83 -6.62
N TYR A 52 16.30 -3.57 -5.32
CA TYR A 52 15.01 -3.40 -4.66
C TYR A 52 14.97 -2.16 -3.78
N PHE A 53 13.76 -1.68 -3.48
CA PHE A 53 13.48 -0.72 -2.42
C PHE A 53 12.37 -1.24 -1.50
N LYS A 54 12.30 -0.75 -0.26
CA LYS A 54 11.19 -1.03 0.65
C LYS A 54 10.06 -0.06 0.36
N ALA A 55 8.85 -0.58 0.20
CA ALA A 55 7.63 0.19 0.15
C ALA A 55 6.74 -0.16 1.35
N TYR A 56 6.27 0.88 2.02
CA TYR A 56 5.25 0.81 3.06
C TYR A 56 3.99 1.45 2.50
N ILE A 57 2.96 0.63 2.26
CA ILE A 57 1.73 1.09 1.61
C ILE A 57 0.60 0.96 2.61
N ARG A 58 -0.07 2.08 2.90
CA ARG A 58 -1.28 2.12 3.71
C ARG A 58 -2.49 2.23 2.82
N PHE A 59 -3.51 1.42 3.05
CA PHE A 59 -4.75 1.44 2.30
C PHE A 59 -5.95 1.02 3.17
N HIS A 60 -7.16 1.32 2.73
CA HIS A 60 -8.41 0.90 3.39
C HIS A 60 -9.45 0.45 2.35
N SER A 61 -10.66 0.09 2.80
CA SER A 61 -11.80 -0.28 1.95
C SER A 61 -11.54 -1.48 1.03
N ILE A 62 -10.73 -2.46 1.47
CA ILE A 62 -10.65 -3.73 0.75
C ILE A 62 -11.92 -4.55 1.02
N GLU A 63 -12.58 -4.99 -0.04
CA GLU A 63 -13.63 -6.01 0.00
C GLU A 63 -13.10 -7.26 0.72
N ARG A 64 -13.61 -7.55 1.92
CA ARG A 64 -13.24 -8.75 2.71
C ARG A 64 -14.13 -9.95 2.42
N SER A 65 -14.91 -9.91 1.34
CA SER A 65 -15.94 -10.89 0.99
C SER A 65 -15.40 -12.29 0.66
N GLU A 66 -14.08 -12.46 0.53
CA GLU A 66 -13.41 -13.71 0.11
C GLU A 66 -12.47 -14.31 1.18
N ILE A 67 -12.78 -14.15 2.47
CA ILE A 67 -12.13 -14.96 3.53
C ILE A 67 -13.16 -16.00 4.00
N ASN A 68 -13.18 -17.14 3.32
CA ASN A 68 -13.83 -18.38 3.77
C ASN A 68 -12.79 -19.32 4.38
#